data_AF-A0A8T6LMA4-F1
#
_entry.id   AF-A0A8T6LMA4-F1
#
_cell.length_a   1.000
_cell.length_b   1.000
_cell.length_c   1.000
_cell.angle_alpha   90.00
_cell.angle_beta   90.00
_cell.angle_gamma   90.00
#
_symmetry.space_group_name_H-M   'P 1'
#
loop_
_entity.id
_entity.type
_entity.pdbx_description
1 polymer ?
#
loop_
_entity_poly.entity_id
_entity_poly.type
_entity_poly.pdbx_seq_one_letter_code
_entity_poly.pdbx_strand_id
1 'polypeptide(L)'
;MWIKKNRLDRPQDGRLPIPTQIISNEEYFPTPQTPEQRKVELLLKEWSAQRSKTLGLSRREFLAGSCGMAMAFMAMNEVFGPWFRVHASETYDLEAYPELWPKSSFVFDVQTHHVRTDGVEPLFFRKLSAPFNKELAGVEPQKGDLQFRNFIKEVFFDSDTQVAVISGVASNLFNVLNSDEMVEGRERI
;
A
#
# COMPACT_ATOMS: atom_id res chain seq x y z
N MET A 1 -3.58 17.95 29.94
CA MET A 1 -2.23 17.54 29.47
C MET A 1 -2.41 16.67 28.23
N TRP A 2 -1.69 16.96 27.14
CA TRP A 2 -1.73 16.12 25.94
C TRP A 2 -1.06 14.76 26.21
N ILE A 3 -1.64 13.68 25.68
CA ILE A 3 -1.15 12.31 25.84
C ILE A 3 -0.93 11.73 24.43
N LYS A 4 0.23 11.12 24.20
CA LYS A 4 0.54 10.43 22.94
C LYS A 4 -0.56 9.39 22.64
N LYS A 5 -1.05 9.37 21.40
CA LYS A 5 -2.17 8.49 20.98
C LYS A 5 -1.87 7.01 21.28
N ASN A 6 -0.63 6.57 21.06
CA ASN A 6 -0.21 5.20 21.38
C ASN A 6 -0.36 4.85 22.88
N ARG A 7 -0.15 5.80 23.81
CA ARG A 7 -0.34 5.58 25.26
C ARG A 7 -1.81 5.50 25.64
N LEU A 8 -2.69 6.19 24.90
CA LEU A 8 -4.15 6.09 25.10
C LEU A 8 -4.70 4.77 24.54
N ASP A 9 -4.19 4.34 23.39
CA ASP A 9 -4.74 3.19 22.66
C ASP A 9 -4.24 1.85 23.19
N ARG A 10 -3.01 1.78 23.72
CA ARG A 10 -2.40 0.52 24.18
C ARG A 10 -3.19 -0.15 25.31
N PRO A 11 -3.65 0.56 26.36
CA PRO A 11 -4.43 -0.05 27.45
C PRO A 11 -5.84 -0.45 27.03
N GLN A 12 -6.42 0.24 26.05
CA GLN A 12 -7.82 0.05 25.62
C GLN A 12 -7.97 -0.84 24.39
N ASP A 13 -6.86 -1.40 23.89
CA ASP A 13 -6.80 -2.05 22.58
C ASP A 13 -7.48 -1.19 21.48
N GLY A 14 -7.23 0.12 21.54
CA GLY A 14 -7.90 1.15 20.74
C GLY A 14 -7.25 1.40 19.38
N ARG A 15 -6.17 0.68 19.04
CA ARG A 15 -5.45 0.84 17.78
C ARG A 15 -6.34 0.46 16.61
N LEU A 16 -6.40 1.33 15.60
CA LEU A 16 -7.14 1.14 14.35
C LEU A 16 -6.13 1.06 13.18
N PRO A 17 -6.49 0.41 12.05
CA PRO A 17 -5.64 0.33 10.87
C PRO A 17 -5.37 1.70 10.23
N ILE A 18 -6.30 2.65 10.38
CA ILE A 18 -6.15 4.03 9.91
C ILE A 18 -6.44 5.02 11.05
N PRO A 19 -5.67 6.11 11.17
CA PRO A 19 -5.95 7.15 12.14
C PRO A 19 -7.30 7.83 11.88
N THR A 20 -8.13 7.91 12.91
CA THR A 20 -9.38 8.68 12.94
C THR A 20 -9.18 10.06 13.58
N GLN A 21 -7.92 10.47 13.80
CA GLN A 21 -7.53 11.77 14.31
C GLN A 21 -6.16 12.10 13.74
N ILE A 22 -5.87 13.39 13.56
CA ILE A 22 -4.50 13.83 13.32
C ILE A 22 -3.62 13.34 14.49
N ILE A 23 -2.52 12.66 14.16
CA ILE A 23 -1.54 12.20 15.14
C ILE A 23 -0.36 13.16 15.10
N SER A 24 0.00 13.70 16.26
CA SER A 24 1.15 14.59 16.39
C SER A 24 2.46 13.82 16.45
N ASN A 25 3.47 14.36 15.78
CA ASN A 25 4.88 13.99 15.85
C ASN A 25 5.62 14.73 17.00
N GLU A 26 4.89 15.30 17.96
CA GLU A 26 5.36 16.17 19.05
C GLU A 26 5.68 17.61 18.66
N GLU A 27 5.50 18.01 17.39
CA GLU A 27 5.70 19.41 16.98
C GLU A 27 4.47 20.30 17.18
N TYR A 28 3.28 19.71 17.30
CA TYR A 28 2.03 20.44 17.48
C TYR A 28 1.02 19.66 18.34
N PHE A 29 0.04 20.35 18.93
CA PHE A 29 -1.08 19.67 19.57
C PHE A 29 -2.10 19.22 18.53
N PRO A 30 -2.45 17.93 18.45
CA PRO A 30 -3.41 17.46 17.48
C PRO A 30 -4.78 18.05 17.79
N THR A 31 -5.50 18.48 16.76
CA THR A 31 -6.88 18.92 16.90
C THR A 31 -7.74 17.78 17.45
N PRO A 32 -8.77 18.06 18.27
CA PRO A 32 -9.73 17.05 18.69
C PRO A 32 -10.37 16.36 17.48
N GLN A 33 -10.76 15.09 17.63
CA GLN A 33 -11.55 14.41 16.60
C GLN A 33 -12.84 15.17 16.30
N THR A 34 -13.17 15.32 15.02
CA THR A 34 -14.47 15.83 14.57
C THR A 34 -15.60 14.83 14.88
N PRO A 35 -16.87 15.26 14.87
CA PRO A 35 -18.01 14.34 15.03
C PRO A 35 -18.00 13.18 14.03
N GLU A 36 -17.66 13.46 12.77
CA GLU A 36 -17.59 12.49 11.67
C GLU A 36 -16.44 11.49 11.90
N GLN A 37 -15.27 11.98 12.29
CA GLN A 37 -14.13 11.15 12.67
C GLN A 37 -14.46 10.18 13.82
N ARG A 38 -15.18 10.66 14.85
CA ARG A 38 -15.67 9.81 15.94
C ARG A 38 -16.66 8.75 15.43
N LYS A 39 -17.52 9.12 14.49
CA LYS A 39 -18.48 8.19 13.86
C LYS A 39 -17.75 7.07 13.12
N VAL A 40 -16.72 7.37 12.34
CA VAL A 40 -15.89 6.35 11.67
C VAL A 40 -15.26 5.41 12.69
N GLU A 41 -14.67 5.95 13.76
CA GLU A 41 -14.06 5.14 14.83
C GLU A 41 -15.06 4.21 15.51
N LEU A 42 -16.27 4.69 15.79
CA LEU A 42 -17.34 3.89 16.39
C LEU A 42 -17.78 2.75 15.46
N LEU A 43 -18.08 3.05 14.20
CA LEU A 43 -18.47 2.06 13.20
C LEU A 43 -17.40 0.98 13.04
N LEU A 44 -16.14 1.38 12.89
CA LEU A 44 -15.02 0.44 12.74
C LEU A 44 -14.85 -0.45 13.98
N LYS A 45 -15.02 0.10 15.19
CA LYS A 45 -14.97 -0.69 16.43
C LYS A 45 -16.11 -1.71 16.49
N GLU A 46 -17.32 -1.30 16.14
CA GLU A 46 -18.50 -2.16 16.17
C GLU A 46 -18.42 -3.28 15.12
N TRP A 47 -18.16 -2.92 13.86
CA TRP A 47 -18.09 -3.87 12.76
C TRP A 47 -16.93 -4.86 12.93
N SER A 48 -15.76 -4.39 13.38
CA SER A 48 -14.61 -5.28 13.60
C SER A 48 -14.85 -6.29 14.71
N ALA A 49 -15.56 -5.91 15.78
CA ALA A 49 -15.90 -6.81 16.88
C ALA A 49 -16.90 -7.91 16.46
N GLN A 50 -17.78 -7.61 15.51
CA GLN A 50 -18.72 -8.60 14.95
C GLN A 50 -18.00 -9.51 13.96
N ARG A 51 -17.25 -8.93 13.02
CA ARG A 51 -16.66 -9.65 11.88
C ARG A 51 -15.47 -10.51 12.25
N SER A 52 -14.62 -10.05 13.18
CA SER A 52 -13.48 -10.87 13.63
C SER A 52 -13.94 -12.22 14.19
N LYS A 53 -15.07 -12.24 14.91
CA LYS A 53 -15.67 -13.47 15.45
C LYS A 53 -16.13 -14.41 14.36
N THR A 54 -16.74 -13.89 13.30
CA THR A 54 -17.17 -14.69 12.15
C THR A 54 -15.99 -15.38 11.47
N LEU A 55 -14.82 -14.75 11.43
CA LEU A 55 -13.60 -15.29 10.82
C LEU A 55 -12.71 -16.09 11.80
N GLY A 56 -13.14 -16.28 13.05
CA GLY A 56 -12.34 -16.97 14.07
C GLY A 56 -11.07 -16.22 14.48
N LEU A 57 -10.97 -14.92 14.20
CA LEU A 57 -9.82 -14.08 14.54
C LEU A 57 -10.10 -13.25 15.79
N SER A 58 -9.03 -12.91 16.52
CA SER A 58 -9.12 -11.81 17.47
C SER A 58 -9.39 -10.50 16.72
N ARG A 59 -10.05 -9.55 17.38
CA ARG A 59 -10.27 -8.21 16.81
C ARG A 59 -8.96 -7.54 16.40
N ARG A 60 -7.86 -7.81 17.13
CA ARG A 60 -6.54 -7.25 16.87
C ARG A 60 -5.92 -7.82 15.59
N GLU A 61 -5.99 -9.13 15.40
CA GLU A 61 -5.52 -9.80 14.17
C GLU A 61 -6.35 -9.34 12.98
N PHE A 62 -7.68 -9.29 13.12
CA PHE A 62 -8.57 -8.79 12.08
C PHE A 62 -8.21 -7.36 11.65
N LEU A 63 -8.08 -6.43 12.61
CA LEU A 63 -7.74 -5.03 12.34
C LEU A 63 -6.31 -4.82 11.81
N ALA A 64 -5.42 -5.78 12.00
CA ALA A 64 -4.05 -5.73 11.48
C ALA A 64 -3.94 -6.30 10.05
N GLY A 65 -4.94 -7.06 9.59
CA GLY A 65 -4.98 -7.64 8.25
C GLY A 65 -5.72 -6.80 7.20
N SER A 66 -5.78 -7.34 5.98
CA SER A 66 -6.47 -6.77 4.81
C SER A 66 -7.95 -6.47 5.09
N CYS A 67 -8.68 -7.42 5.69
CA CYS A 67 -10.09 -7.22 6.04
C CYS A 67 -10.32 -6.04 6.99
N GLY A 68 -9.39 -5.82 7.93
CA GLY A 68 -9.42 -4.68 8.84
C GLY A 68 -9.28 -3.35 8.09
N MET A 69 -8.38 -3.29 7.12
CA MET A 69 -8.19 -2.11 6.27
C MET A 69 -9.42 -1.86 5.37
N ALA A 70 -9.92 -2.90 4.69
CA ALA A 70 -11.13 -2.82 3.88
C ALA A 70 -12.32 -2.30 4.70
N MET A 71 -12.50 -2.82 5.92
CA MET A 71 -13.55 -2.35 6.82
C MET A 71 -13.40 -0.89 7.22
N ALA A 72 -12.17 -0.41 7.38
CA ALA A 72 -11.91 0.98 7.71
C ALA A 72 -12.26 1.92 6.56
N PHE A 73 -11.95 1.54 5.32
CA PHE A 73 -12.42 2.25 4.12
C PHE A 73 -13.94 2.19 3.97
N MET A 74 -14.56 1.05 4.26
CA MET A 74 -16.03 0.92 4.26
C MET A 74 -16.67 1.88 5.28
N ALA A 75 -16.08 2.01 6.48
CA ALA A 75 -16.56 2.93 7.51
C ALA A 75 -16.35 4.40 7.11
N MET A 76 -15.24 4.72 6.45
CA MET A 76 -15.03 6.06 5.89
C MET A 76 -16.05 6.39 4.78
N ASN A 77 -16.36 5.43 3.91
CA ASN A 77 -17.36 5.61 2.88
C ASN A 77 -18.76 5.90 3.45
N GLU A 78 -19.13 5.19 4.51
CA GLU A 78 -20.41 5.37 5.20
C GLU A 78 -20.56 6.77 5.82
N VAL A 79 -19.45 7.41 6.21
CA VAL A 79 -19.48 8.70 6.89
C VAL A 79 -19.22 9.88 5.95
N PHE A 80 -18.26 9.75 5.04
CA PHE A 80 -17.77 10.85 4.19
C PHE A 80 -18.21 10.74 2.73
N GLY A 81 -18.84 9.63 2.32
CA GLY A 81 -19.23 9.35 0.93
C GLY A 81 -18.24 8.43 0.21
N PRO A 82 -18.56 7.99 -1.02
CA PRO A 82 -17.90 6.87 -1.69
C PRO A 82 -16.53 7.25 -2.31
N TRP A 83 -15.55 7.52 -1.46
CA TRP A 83 -14.20 7.92 -1.86
C TRP A 83 -13.25 6.74 -2.05
N PHE A 84 -13.51 5.63 -1.36
CA PHE A 84 -12.71 4.42 -1.45
C PHE A 84 -13.46 3.34 -2.23
N ARG A 85 -12.77 2.61 -3.11
CA ARG A 85 -13.33 1.41 -3.75
C ARG A 85 -13.11 0.24 -2.81
N VAL A 86 -14.19 -0.28 -2.23
CA VAL A 86 -14.16 -1.45 -1.35
C VAL A 86 -15.48 -2.21 -1.48
N HIS A 87 -15.39 -3.52 -1.68
CA HIS A 87 -16.51 -4.44 -1.70
C HIS A 87 -16.75 -5.04 -0.31
N ALA A 88 -18.01 -5.29 0.03
CA ALA A 88 -18.36 -5.88 1.32
C ALA A 88 -17.69 -7.25 1.56
N SER A 89 -17.44 -8.03 0.50
CA SER A 89 -16.72 -9.32 0.55
C SER A 89 -15.29 -9.18 1.09
N GLU A 90 -14.61 -8.08 0.81
CA GLU A 90 -13.24 -7.81 1.29
C GLU A 90 -13.18 -7.67 2.81
N THR A 91 -14.32 -7.50 3.49
CA THR A 91 -14.40 -7.48 4.96
C THR A 91 -14.51 -8.88 5.59
N TYR A 92 -14.66 -9.93 4.78
CA TYR A 92 -14.85 -11.32 5.21
C TYR A 92 -13.77 -12.27 4.71
N ASP A 93 -13.20 -12.01 3.55
CA ASP A 93 -12.27 -12.93 2.95
C ASP A 93 -10.84 -12.49 3.27
N LEU A 94 -10.15 -13.29 4.09
CA LEU A 94 -8.77 -13.04 4.51
C LEU A 94 -7.80 -13.03 3.32
N GLU A 95 -8.16 -13.75 2.27
CA GLU A 95 -7.45 -13.83 0.99
C GLU A 95 -8.08 -12.93 -0.08
N ALA A 96 -9.15 -12.19 0.24
CA ALA A 96 -9.66 -11.13 -0.64
C ALA A 96 -8.71 -9.95 -0.58
N TYR A 97 -7.60 -10.11 -1.27
CA TYR A 97 -7.23 -9.08 -2.21
C TYR A 97 -8.36 -8.99 -3.21
N PRO A 98 -9.00 -7.82 -3.40
CA PRO A 98 -9.43 -7.55 -4.74
C PRO A 98 -8.12 -7.47 -5.55
N GLU A 99 -7.65 -8.60 -6.06
CA GLU A 99 -7.30 -8.58 -7.46
C GLU A 99 -8.57 -8.07 -8.12
N LEU A 100 -8.66 -6.75 -8.36
CA LEU A 100 -9.77 -6.05 -9.01
C LEU A 100 -10.03 -6.58 -10.44
N TRP A 101 -9.35 -7.65 -10.79
CA TRP A 101 -9.16 -8.28 -12.06
C TRP A 101 -9.15 -9.79 -11.77
N PRO A 102 -10.15 -10.57 -12.20
CA PRO A 102 -9.75 -11.79 -12.89
C PRO A 102 -8.86 -11.32 -14.05
N LYS A 103 -7.54 -11.24 -13.83
CA LYS A 103 -6.62 -10.96 -14.92
C LYS A 103 -6.84 -12.10 -15.91
N SER A 104 -7.21 -11.74 -17.14
CA SER A 104 -7.53 -12.73 -18.16
C SER A 104 -6.37 -13.68 -18.46
N SER A 105 -5.16 -13.34 -17.99
CA SER A 105 -3.91 -14.03 -18.23
C SER A 105 -2.98 -13.97 -17.00
N PHE A 106 -2.15 -15.00 -16.87
CA PHE A 106 -0.98 -14.98 -16.00
C PHE A 106 0.20 -14.37 -16.74
N VAL A 107 0.74 -13.29 -16.20
CA VAL A 107 1.88 -12.52 -16.71
C VAL A 107 3.09 -12.77 -15.81
N PHE A 108 4.07 -13.46 -16.36
CA PHE A 108 5.38 -13.68 -15.75
C PHE A 108 6.44 -12.88 -16.53
N ASP A 109 6.91 -11.78 -15.94
CA ASP A 109 7.95 -10.95 -16.53
C ASP A 109 9.34 -11.41 -16.10
N VAL A 110 10.17 -11.81 -17.06
CA VAL A 110 11.51 -12.35 -16.80
C VAL A 110 12.64 -11.34 -17.03
N GLN A 111 12.33 -10.07 -17.32
CA GLN A 111 13.32 -9.04 -17.68
C GLN A 111 13.10 -7.70 -16.96
N THR A 112 12.80 -7.73 -15.67
CA THR A 112 12.61 -6.49 -14.91
C THR A 112 13.90 -5.97 -14.29
N HIS A 113 13.97 -4.65 -14.09
CA HIS A 113 15.12 -3.96 -13.51
C HIS A 113 14.65 -2.76 -12.69
N HIS A 114 15.35 -2.47 -11.60
CA HIS A 114 15.27 -1.18 -10.92
C HIS A 114 16.66 -0.70 -10.54
N VAL A 115 16.80 0.60 -10.35
CA VAL A 115 18.02 1.23 -9.86
C VAL A 115 18.05 1.11 -8.34
N ARG A 116 19.25 0.97 -7.78
CA ARG A 116 19.45 1.00 -6.33
C ARG A 116 18.90 2.29 -5.72
N THR A 117 18.47 2.23 -4.47
CA THR A 117 18.15 3.45 -3.71
C THR A 117 19.39 4.36 -3.69
N ASP A 118 19.20 5.63 -4.03
CA ASP A 118 20.26 6.65 -4.21
C ASP A 118 21.23 6.43 -5.37
N GLY A 119 20.96 5.46 -6.25
CA GLY A 119 21.67 5.29 -7.51
C GLY A 119 21.36 6.42 -8.50
N VAL A 120 22.24 6.56 -9.51
CA VAL A 120 22.02 7.47 -10.64
C VAL A 120 21.03 6.82 -11.60
N GLU A 121 19.86 7.41 -11.74
CA GLU A 121 18.80 6.87 -12.58
C GLU A 121 18.97 7.26 -14.05
N PRO A 122 19.00 6.30 -14.97
CA PRO A 122 19.00 6.57 -16.40
C PRO A 122 17.57 6.93 -16.89
N LEU A 123 17.04 8.05 -16.41
CA LEU A 123 15.65 8.51 -16.64
C LEU A 123 15.26 8.62 -18.12
N PHE A 124 16.22 8.70 -19.03
CA PHE A 124 15.97 8.66 -20.46
C PHE A 124 15.25 7.37 -20.91
N PHE A 125 15.50 6.21 -20.28
CA PHE A 125 14.77 4.98 -20.61
C PHE A 125 13.25 5.12 -20.39
N ARG A 126 12.84 5.94 -19.41
CA ARG A 126 11.43 6.25 -19.17
C ARG A 126 10.83 7.16 -20.23
N LYS A 127 11.63 8.02 -20.87
CA LYS A 127 11.16 8.78 -22.05
C LYS A 127 10.96 7.86 -23.26
N LEU A 128 11.85 6.88 -23.43
CA LEU A 128 11.77 5.90 -24.51
C LEU A 128 10.57 4.95 -24.38
N SER A 129 9.98 4.79 -23.19
CA SER A 129 8.81 3.92 -22.99
C SER A 129 7.48 4.58 -23.36
N ALA A 130 7.45 5.89 -23.62
CA ALA A 130 6.24 6.64 -23.99
C ALA A 130 5.43 6.06 -25.19
N PRO A 131 6.07 5.47 -26.24
CA PRO A 131 5.32 4.81 -27.31
C PRO A 131 4.56 3.55 -26.86
N PHE A 132 5.00 2.91 -25.77
CA PHE A 132 4.44 1.65 -25.25
C PHE A 132 3.49 1.88 -24.08
N ASN A 133 3.60 3.02 -23.39
CA ASN A 133 2.68 3.44 -22.32
C ASN A 133 2.20 4.88 -22.57
N LYS A 134 0.94 5.00 -22.99
CA LYS A 134 0.31 6.30 -23.28
C LYS A 134 0.26 7.24 -22.08
N GLU A 135 0.23 6.70 -20.86
CA GLU A 135 0.22 7.51 -19.63
C GLU A 135 1.56 8.22 -19.38
N LEU A 136 2.65 7.73 -20.00
CA LEU A 136 3.96 8.35 -19.94
C LEU A 136 4.19 9.38 -21.07
N ALA A 137 3.26 9.50 -22.02
CA ALA A 137 3.40 10.43 -23.14
C ALA A 137 3.36 11.89 -22.66
N GLY A 138 4.48 12.61 -22.81
CA GLY A 138 4.61 14.00 -22.36
C GLY A 138 4.83 14.17 -20.86
N VAL A 139 4.99 13.07 -20.11
CA VAL A 139 5.36 13.09 -18.69
C VAL A 139 6.88 13.14 -18.59
N GLU A 140 7.39 14.18 -17.93
CA GLU A 140 8.82 14.29 -17.65
C GLU A 140 9.21 13.36 -16.47
N PRO A 141 10.16 12.44 -16.67
CA PRO A 141 10.65 11.56 -15.60
C PRO A 141 11.22 12.32 -14.42
N GLN A 142 10.99 11.80 -13.21
CA GLN A 142 11.50 12.36 -11.97
C GLN A 142 12.46 11.41 -11.26
N LYS A 143 13.26 11.98 -10.35
CA LYS A 143 14.09 11.18 -9.44
C LYS A 143 13.18 10.28 -8.60
N GLY A 144 13.49 8.99 -8.55
CA GLY A 144 12.74 7.94 -7.88
C GLY A 144 11.91 7.08 -8.82
N ASP A 145 11.67 7.52 -10.06
CA ASP A 145 10.82 6.80 -11.02
C ASP A 145 11.38 5.43 -11.41
N LEU A 146 12.70 5.21 -11.33
CA LEU A 146 13.36 3.94 -11.62
C LEU A 146 13.85 3.23 -10.35
N GLN A 147 13.52 3.72 -9.16
CA GLN A 147 13.93 3.12 -7.89
C GLN A 147 12.91 2.11 -7.37
N PHE A 148 13.34 1.31 -6.39
CA PHE A 148 12.60 0.17 -5.83
C PHE A 148 11.13 0.47 -5.50
N ARG A 149 10.82 1.60 -4.86
CA ARG A 149 9.43 1.94 -4.48
C ARG A 149 8.52 2.10 -5.70
N ASN A 150 8.98 2.83 -6.72
CA ASN A 150 8.19 3.03 -7.92
C ASN A 150 8.15 1.76 -8.78
N PHE A 151 9.24 0.97 -8.77
CA PHE A 151 9.25 -0.38 -9.37
C PHE A 151 8.14 -1.26 -8.79
N ILE A 152 7.99 -1.34 -7.47
CA ILE A 152 6.93 -2.14 -6.84
C ILE A 152 5.55 -1.65 -7.27
N LYS A 153 5.33 -0.34 -7.23
CA LYS A 153 4.08 0.29 -7.67
C LYS A 153 3.77 -0.06 -9.13
N GLU A 154 4.68 0.23 -10.05
CA GLU A 154 4.41 0.09 -11.48
C GLU A 154 4.32 -1.37 -11.92
N VAL A 155 5.16 -2.27 -11.39
CA VAL A 155 5.15 -3.67 -11.79
C VAL A 155 4.00 -4.43 -11.14
N PHE A 156 3.74 -4.26 -9.84
CA PHE A 156 2.77 -5.13 -9.15
C PHE A 156 1.41 -4.46 -8.90
N PHE A 157 1.34 -3.13 -8.79
CA PHE A 157 0.08 -2.43 -8.51
C PHE A 157 -0.56 -1.83 -9.76
N ASP A 158 0.23 -1.33 -10.70
CA ASP A 158 -0.28 -0.66 -11.91
C ASP A 158 -0.16 -1.52 -13.18
N SER A 159 0.27 -2.77 -13.08
CA SER A 159 0.36 -3.69 -14.22
C SER A 159 -0.30 -5.05 -13.98
N ASP A 160 -0.41 -5.82 -15.07
CA ASP A 160 -0.92 -7.18 -15.02
C ASP A 160 0.08 -8.20 -14.45
N THR A 161 1.34 -7.84 -14.20
CA THR A 161 2.40 -8.74 -13.73
C THR A 161 2.09 -9.37 -12.37
N GLN A 162 2.11 -10.71 -12.29
CA GLN A 162 1.97 -11.45 -11.02
C GLN A 162 3.31 -11.95 -10.50
N VAL A 163 4.23 -12.32 -11.40
CA VAL A 163 5.58 -12.76 -11.03
C VAL A 163 6.57 -11.97 -11.87
N ALA A 164 7.63 -11.49 -11.24
CA ALA A 164 8.72 -10.80 -11.91
C ALA A 164 10.07 -11.38 -11.51
N VAL A 165 11.01 -11.44 -12.46
CA VAL A 165 12.42 -11.71 -12.20
C VAL A 165 13.19 -10.40 -12.33
N ILE A 166 13.99 -10.09 -11.31
CA ILE A 166 15.04 -9.07 -11.43
C ILE A 166 16.22 -9.74 -12.13
N SER A 167 16.38 -9.46 -13.42
CA SER A 167 17.44 -10.07 -14.23
C SER A 167 18.71 -9.22 -14.17
N GLY A 168 19.87 -9.89 -14.26
CA GLY A 168 21.15 -9.20 -14.41
C GLY A 168 21.33 -8.61 -15.81
N VAL A 169 21.70 -7.34 -15.90
CA VAL A 169 22.29 -6.80 -17.11
C VAL A 169 23.78 -7.14 -17.07
N ALA A 170 24.27 -7.89 -18.06
CA ALA A 170 25.70 -8.18 -18.22
C ALA A 170 26.45 -6.93 -18.73
N SER A 171 26.46 -5.87 -17.94
CA SER A 171 27.05 -4.58 -18.30
C SER A 171 27.57 -3.83 -17.08
N ASN A 172 28.80 -3.34 -17.19
CA ASN A 172 29.41 -2.45 -16.20
C ASN A 172 29.10 -0.96 -16.50
N LEU A 173 28.33 -0.68 -17.57
CA LEU A 173 28.08 0.68 -18.06
C LEU A 173 26.99 1.41 -17.28
N PHE A 174 26.09 0.66 -16.64
CA PHE A 174 24.93 1.19 -15.94
C PHE A 174 25.05 0.81 -14.46
N ASN A 175 24.66 1.71 -13.56
CA ASN A 175 24.63 1.48 -12.11
C ASN A 175 23.44 0.57 -11.73
N VAL A 176 23.35 -0.58 -12.39
CA VAL A 176 22.35 -1.63 -12.16
C VAL A 176 22.74 -2.45 -10.95
N LEU A 177 21.76 -3.11 -10.34
CA LEU A 177 21.98 -3.96 -9.17
C LEU A 177 22.96 -5.07 -9.51
N ASN A 178 23.85 -5.38 -8.58
CA ASN A 178 24.59 -6.64 -8.60
C ASN A 178 23.73 -7.78 -8.04
N SER A 179 24.19 -9.03 -8.17
CA SER A 179 23.43 -10.22 -7.74
C SER A 179 23.02 -10.18 -6.25
N ASP A 180 23.88 -9.67 -5.36
CA ASP A 180 23.56 -9.58 -3.93
C ASP A 180 22.49 -8.51 -3.67
N GLU A 181 22.57 -7.38 -4.36
CA GLU A 181 21.57 -6.30 -4.30
C GLU A 181 20.22 -6.73 -4.90
N MET A 182 20.20 -7.62 -5.91
CA MET A 182 18.98 -8.22 -6.42
C MET A 182 18.31 -9.13 -5.39
N VAL A 183 19.11 -9.94 -4.69
CA VAL A 183 18.62 -10.79 -3.59
C VAL A 183 18.06 -9.92 -2.46
N GLU A 184 18.77 -8.86 -2.10
CA GLU A 184 18.27 -7.92 -1.08
C GLU A 184 16.94 -7.28 -1.50
N GLY A 185 16.80 -6.88 -2.76
CA GLY A 185 15.54 -6.35 -3.30
C GLY A 185 14.37 -7.34 -3.15
N ARG A 186 14.61 -8.64 -3.39
CA ARG A 186 13.61 -9.71 -3.20
C ARG A 186 13.16 -9.82 -1.74
N GLU A 187 14.10 -9.83 -0.81
CA GLU A 187 13.84 -10.06 0.62
C GLU A 187 13.19 -8.86 1.34
N ARG A 188 13.09 -7.70 0.69
CA ARG A 188 12.47 -6.49 1.24
C ARG A 188 10.95 -6.42 1.06
N ILE A 189 10.37 -7.31 0.26
CA ILE A 189 8.92 -7.44 0.00
C ILE A 189 8.33 -8.36 1.06
#